data_AF-A0A940EUD0-F1
#
_entry.id   AF-A0A940EUD0-F1
#
_cell.length_a   1.000
_cell.length_b   1.000
_cell.length_c   1.000
_cell.angle_alpha   90.00
_cell.angle_beta   90.00
_cell.angle_gamma   90.00
#
_symmetry.space_group_name_H-M   'P 1'
#
loop_
_entity.id
_entity.type
_entity.pdbx_description
1 polymer ?
#
loop_
_entity_poly.entity_id
_entity_poly.type
_entity_poly.pdbx_seq_one_letter_code
_entity_poly.pdbx_strand_id
1 'polypeptide(L)'
;MKTRFGIESVLAAVAVAVPLTASADAALVTPEQQEADFRVIAARCGTPAYEKAFYNQSKAAVAAGLISRNRPPAEVEKTITALRRSPFVLVAASADCPAQLKQLAELQASRSVLIKSSRGGAKAPARQAAPRPQSAP
;
A
#
# COMPACT_ATOMS: atom_id res chain seq x y z
N MET A 1 -45.40 -23.90 59.80
CA MET A 1 -44.78 -22.56 59.94
C MET A 1 -43.80 -22.36 58.80
N LYS A 2 -43.71 -21.11 58.34
CA LYS A 2 -43.09 -20.63 57.11
C LYS A 2 -41.68 -20.14 57.43
N THR A 3 -40.69 -20.42 56.60
CA THR A 3 -39.52 -19.54 56.43
C THR A 3 -38.83 -19.83 55.11
N ARG A 4 -38.68 -18.75 54.33
CA ARG A 4 -37.92 -18.66 53.08
C ARG A 4 -36.54 -18.14 53.45
N PHE A 5 -35.49 -18.71 52.88
CA PHE A 5 -34.21 -18.03 52.70
C PHE A 5 -33.67 -18.35 51.31
N GLY A 6 -33.54 -17.31 50.50
CA GLY A 6 -32.95 -17.38 49.17
C GLY A 6 -31.43 -17.35 49.25
N ILE A 7 -30.80 -18.06 48.33
CA ILE A 7 -29.37 -17.94 48.06
C ILE A 7 -29.27 -17.80 46.55
N GLU A 8 -29.07 -16.55 46.14
CA GLU A 8 -28.55 -16.21 44.83
C GLU A 8 -27.12 -16.76 44.74
N SER A 9 -26.91 -17.74 43.87
CA SER A 9 -25.56 -18.12 43.44
C SER A 9 -25.55 -18.21 41.93
N VAL A 10 -25.34 -17.02 41.35
CA VAL A 10 -24.87 -16.80 39.99
C VAL A 10 -23.54 -17.52 39.83
N LEU A 11 -23.48 -18.50 38.93
CA LEU A 11 -22.23 -18.98 38.35
C LEU A 11 -22.48 -19.21 36.86
N ALA A 12 -22.52 -18.09 36.13
CA ALA A 12 -22.39 -18.07 34.69
C ALA A 12 -20.92 -18.35 34.34
N ALA A 13 -20.62 -19.61 33.99
CA ALA A 13 -19.38 -19.97 33.31
C ALA A 13 -19.45 -19.45 31.86
N VAL A 14 -19.14 -18.17 31.66
CA VAL A 14 -18.90 -17.63 30.33
C VAL A 14 -17.48 -18.03 29.95
N ALA A 15 -17.39 -18.98 29.02
CA ALA A 15 -16.17 -19.30 28.31
C ALA A 15 -15.54 -18.01 27.79
N VAL A 16 -14.29 -17.75 28.20
CA VAL A 16 -13.46 -16.71 27.62
C VAL A 16 -13.18 -17.14 26.18
N ALA A 17 -14.08 -16.76 25.28
CA ALA A 17 -13.81 -16.72 23.86
C ALA A 17 -12.73 -15.66 23.67
N VAL A 18 -11.48 -16.09 23.69
CA VAL A 18 -10.36 -15.33 23.15
C VAL A 18 -10.75 -15.04 21.70
N PRO A 19 -11.02 -13.78 21.30
CA PRO A 19 -11.05 -13.48 19.90
C PRO A 19 -9.61 -13.72 19.43
N LEU A 20 -9.40 -14.77 18.64
CA LEU A 20 -8.30 -14.83 17.70
C LEU A 20 -8.45 -13.57 16.84
N THR A 21 -7.76 -12.51 17.23
CA THR A 21 -7.53 -11.33 16.42
C THR A 21 -6.60 -11.77 15.31
N ALA A 22 -7.21 -12.29 14.26
CA ALA A 22 -6.58 -12.39 12.96
C ALA A 22 -6.06 -10.98 12.60
N SER A 23 -4.74 -10.87 12.49
CA SER A 23 -4.02 -9.82 11.77
C SER A 23 -4.15 -8.40 12.33
N ALA A 24 -3.80 -8.18 13.61
CA ALA A 24 -3.49 -6.85 14.13
C ALA A 24 -2.00 -6.49 13.95
N ASP A 25 -1.44 -6.69 12.75
CA ASP A 25 -0.16 -6.08 12.33
C ASP A 25 -0.39 -5.03 11.22
N ALA A 26 -1.59 -4.44 11.19
CA ALA A 26 -1.86 -3.18 10.50
C ALA A 26 -1.39 -1.98 11.36
N ALA A 27 -0.37 -2.18 12.20
CA ALA A 27 0.28 -1.12 12.95
C ALA A 27 1.08 -0.24 11.98
N LEU A 28 0.45 0.86 11.51
CA LEU A 28 1.08 1.99 10.81
C LEU A 28 2.17 1.58 9.80
N VAL A 29 1.83 0.69 8.87
CA VAL A 29 2.73 0.38 7.75
C VAL A 29 2.90 1.64 6.91
N THR A 30 4.12 2.17 6.84
CA THR A 30 4.41 3.36 6.02
C THR A 30 4.14 3.04 4.55
N PRO A 31 3.77 4.03 3.72
CA PRO A 31 3.51 3.77 2.30
C PRO A 31 4.74 3.18 1.58
N GLU A 32 5.96 3.51 2.02
CA GLU A 32 7.19 2.92 1.51
C GLU A 32 7.39 1.47 1.96
N GLN A 33 7.01 1.12 3.19
CA GLN A 33 7.03 -0.25 3.66
C GLN A 33 6.02 -1.10 2.88
N GLN A 34 4.80 -0.57 2.68
CA GLN A 34 3.77 -1.25 1.93
C GLN A 34 4.19 -1.49 0.47
N GLU A 35 4.87 -0.52 -0.14
CA GLU A 35 5.41 -0.67 -1.49
C GLU A 35 6.52 -1.75 -1.55
N ALA A 36 7.37 -1.81 -0.53
CA ALA A 36 8.39 -2.84 -0.42
C ALA A 36 7.75 -4.24 -0.34
N ASP A 37 6.69 -4.38 0.46
CA ASP A 37 5.97 -5.64 0.65
C ASP A 37 5.29 -6.08 -0.64
N PHE A 38 4.64 -5.18 -1.38
CA PHE A 38 4.06 -5.49 -2.70
C PHE A 38 5.11 -5.98 -3.71
N ARG A 39 6.32 -5.40 -3.71
CA ARG A 39 7.41 -5.88 -4.58
C ARG A 39 7.88 -7.27 -4.19
N VAL A 40 7.87 -7.63 -2.91
CA VAL A 40 8.23 -8.98 -2.45
C VAL A 40 7.14 -9.99 -2.79
N ILE A 41 5.87 -9.62 -2.60
CA ILE A 41 4.72 -10.44 -3.00
C ILE A 41 4.75 -10.71 -4.51
N ALA A 42 5.02 -9.69 -5.33
CA ALA A 42 5.14 -9.85 -6.78
C ALA A 42 6.26 -10.82 -7.18
N ALA A 43 7.41 -10.76 -6.49
CA ALA A 43 8.54 -11.66 -6.74
C ALA A 43 8.27 -13.11 -6.29
N ARG A 44 7.48 -13.29 -5.23
CA ARG A 44 7.20 -14.62 -4.68
C ARG A 44 6.04 -15.33 -5.37
N CYS A 45 4.97 -14.60 -5.64
CA CYS A 45 3.73 -15.17 -6.18
C CYS A 45 3.60 -15.00 -7.69
N GLY A 46 4.30 -14.03 -8.28
CA GLY A 46 4.24 -13.76 -9.71
C GLY A 46 5.17 -14.63 -10.54
N THR A 47 4.97 -14.57 -11.85
CA THR A 47 5.98 -15.06 -12.81
C THR A 47 7.13 -14.04 -12.93
N PRO A 48 8.32 -14.43 -13.40
CA PRO A 48 9.43 -13.49 -13.60
C PRO A 48 9.07 -12.31 -14.52
N ALA A 49 8.21 -12.55 -15.51
CA ALA A 49 7.70 -11.49 -16.38
C ALA A 49 6.76 -10.54 -15.63
N TYR A 50 5.87 -11.08 -14.79
CA TYR A 50 4.97 -10.29 -13.96
C TYR A 50 5.73 -9.43 -12.95
N GLU A 51 6.69 -10.02 -12.23
CA GLU A 51 7.54 -9.32 -11.27
C GLU A 51 8.21 -8.10 -11.93
N LYS A 52 8.83 -8.31 -13.10
CA LYS A 52 9.51 -7.24 -13.84
C LYS A 52 8.54 -6.13 -14.24
N ALA A 53 7.36 -6.49 -14.74
CA ALA A 53 6.34 -5.51 -15.13
C ALA A 53 5.82 -4.71 -13.92
N PHE A 54 5.52 -5.41 -12.82
CA PHE A 54 5.09 -4.79 -11.56
C PHE A 54 6.16 -3.85 -10.99
N TYR A 55 7.42 -4.30 -10.95
CA TYR A 55 8.53 -3.51 -10.46
C TYR A 55 8.72 -2.21 -11.25
N ASN A 56 8.63 -2.26 -12.58
CA ASN A 56 8.72 -1.07 -13.42
C ASN A 56 7.58 -0.08 -13.17
N GLN A 57 6.36 -0.57 -13.01
CA GLN A 57 5.21 0.29 -12.70
C GLN A 57 5.31 0.88 -11.29
N SER A 58 5.77 0.09 -10.32
CA SER A 58 6.07 0.52 -8.96
C SER A 58 7.08 1.67 -8.95
N LYS A 59 8.20 1.56 -9.68
CA LYS A 59 9.17 2.64 -9.85
C LYS A 59 8.55 3.89 -10.49
N ALA A 60 7.67 3.69 -11.48
CA ALA A 60 6.95 4.80 -12.10
C ALA A 60 5.98 5.48 -11.12
N ALA A 61 5.35 4.73 -10.22
CA ALA A 61 4.50 5.27 -9.16
C ALA A 61 5.31 6.10 -8.15
N VAL A 62 6.50 5.64 -7.76
CA VAL A 62 7.42 6.39 -6.90
C VAL A 62 7.89 7.68 -7.59
N ALA A 63 8.29 7.60 -8.86
CA ALA A 63 8.69 8.77 -9.64
C ALA A 63 7.54 9.79 -9.83
N ALA A 64 6.30 9.31 -9.88
CA ALA A 64 5.10 10.15 -9.96
C ALA A 64 4.66 10.70 -8.58
N GLY A 65 5.39 10.42 -7.49
CA GLY A 65 5.04 10.87 -6.14
C GLY A 65 3.78 10.19 -5.58
N LEU A 66 3.36 9.05 -6.13
CA LEU A 66 2.14 8.35 -5.69
C LEU A 66 2.33 7.60 -4.36
N ILE A 67 3.58 7.31 -3.98
CA ILE A 67 3.93 6.61 -2.73
C ILE A 67 4.28 7.62 -1.63
N SER A 68 5.14 8.59 -1.95
CA SER A 68 5.58 9.63 -1.02
C SER A 68 5.69 10.94 -1.79
N ARG A 69 4.86 11.94 -1.46
CA ARG A 69 4.73 13.19 -2.25
C ARG A 69 5.79 14.24 -1.91
N ASN A 70 6.36 14.19 -0.72
CA ASN A 70 7.23 15.24 -0.17
C ASN A 70 8.71 14.85 -0.10
N ARG A 71 9.10 13.75 -0.75
CA ARG A 71 10.49 13.27 -0.75
C ARG A 71 10.99 13.05 -2.18
N PRO A 72 12.28 13.24 -2.43
CA PRO A 72 12.84 12.98 -3.75
C PRO A 72 12.72 11.48 -4.07
N PRO A 73 12.32 11.11 -5.30
CA PRO A 73 11.99 9.74 -5.65
C PRO A 73 13.17 8.77 -5.49
N ALA A 74 14.41 9.26 -5.67
CA ALA A 74 15.62 8.46 -5.47
C ALA A 74 15.80 8.02 -4.00
N GLU A 75 15.50 8.89 -3.04
CA GLU A 75 15.55 8.55 -1.61
C GLU A 75 14.43 7.58 -1.24
N VAL A 76 13.22 7.80 -1.78
CA VAL A 76 12.09 6.90 -1.58
C VAL A 76 12.39 5.50 -2.09
N GLU A 77 12.97 5.37 -3.29
CA GLU A 77 13.41 4.07 -3.84
C GLU A 77 14.47 3.40 -2.96
N LYS A 78 15.43 4.17 -2.44
CA LYS A 78 16.46 3.66 -1.52
C LYS A 78 15.83 3.13 -0.23
N THR A 79 14.87 3.87 0.34
CA THR A 79 14.11 3.44 1.52
C THR A 79 13.32 2.17 1.23
N ILE A 80 12.53 2.12 0.15
CA ILE A 80 11.75 0.93 -0.23
C ILE A 80 12.65 -0.30 -0.38
N THR A 81 13.81 -0.13 -1.00
CA THR A 81 14.78 -1.23 -1.18
C THR A 81 15.30 -1.74 0.17
N ALA A 82 15.56 -0.85 1.13
CA ALA A 82 16.01 -1.20 2.47
C ALA A 82 14.90 -1.84 3.34
N LEU A 83 13.63 -1.53 3.09
CA LEU A 83 12.48 -2.00 3.86
C LEU A 83 11.95 -3.38 3.44
N ARG A 84 12.53 -4.00 2.41
CA ARG A 84 12.06 -5.30 1.90
C ARG A 84 12.06 -6.36 3.01
N ARG A 85 10.87 -6.79 3.43
CA ARG A 85 10.67 -7.84 4.43
C ARG A 85 10.90 -9.23 3.83
N SER A 86 11.13 -10.20 4.72
CA SER A 86 11.25 -11.61 4.33
C SER A 86 9.96 -12.07 3.65
N PRO A 87 10.06 -12.76 2.49
CA PRO A 87 8.88 -13.24 1.78
C PRO A 87 7.97 -14.10 2.66
N PHE A 88 8.54 -14.93 3.54
CA PHE A 88 7.81 -15.85 4.42
C PHE A 88 6.83 -15.14 5.36
N VAL A 89 7.13 -13.89 5.74
CA VAL A 89 6.27 -13.08 6.59
C VAL A 89 5.06 -12.55 5.82
N LEU A 90 5.23 -12.27 4.51
CA LEU A 90 4.20 -11.64 3.68
C LEU A 90 3.26 -12.65 3.02
N VAL A 91 3.73 -13.88 2.80
CA VAL A 91 2.95 -14.95 2.18
C VAL A 91 3.19 -16.23 2.98
N ALA A 92 2.23 -16.65 3.81
CA ALA A 92 2.44 -17.81 4.68
C ALA A 92 2.46 -19.11 3.85
N ALA A 93 1.53 -19.27 2.91
CA ALA A 93 1.42 -20.43 2.05
C ALA A 93 1.32 -20.05 0.56
N SER A 94 1.77 -20.94 -0.33
CA SER A 94 1.61 -20.75 -1.78
C SER A 94 0.15 -20.65 -2.22
N ALA A 95 -0.77 -21.21 -1.43
CA ALA A 95 -2.22 -21.11 -1.65
C ALA A 95 -2.75 -19.67 -1.53
N ASP A 96 -2.02 -18.77 -0.85
CA ASP A 96 -2.41 -17.36 -0.70
C ASP A 96 -2.08 -16.53 -1.96
N CYS A 97 -1.21 -17.04 -2.83
CA CYS A 97 -0.70 -16.30 -3.99
C CYS A 97 -1.77 -15.79 -4.97
N PRO A 98 -2.83 -16.54 -5.32
CA PRO A 98 -3.87 -16.03 -6.22
C PRO A 98 -4.58 -14.79 -5.67
N ALA A 99 -4.87 -14.75 -4.37
CA ALA A 99 -5.50 -13.60 -3.73
C ALA A 99 -4.56 -12.39 -3.73
N GLN A 100 -3.29 -12.62 -3.39
CA GLN A 100 -2.26 -11.58 -3.39
C GLN A 100 -2.03 -10.99 -4.79
N LEU A 101 -1.96 -11.83 -5.83
CA LEU A 101 -1.82 -11.36 -7.21
C LEU A 101 -3.04 -10.56 -7.69
N LYS A 102 -4.24 -10.95 -7.26
CA LYS A 102 -5.46 -10.19 -7.57
C LYS A 102 -5.42 -8.79 -6.96
N GLN A 103 -5.03 -8.68 -5.69
CA GLN A 103 -4.83 -7.39 -5.03
C GLN A 103 -3.78 -6.53 -5.75
N LEU A 104 -2.66 -7.14 -6.15
CA LEU A 104 -1.65 -6.41 -6.93
C LEU A 104 -2.19 -5.96 -8.29
N ALA A 105 -2.96 -6.79 -9.00
CA ALA A 105 -3.56 -6.41 -10.28
C ALA A 105 -4.50 -5.20 -10.16
N GLU A 106 -5.32 -5.14 -9.12
CA GLU A 106 -6.19 -3.98 -8.83
C GLU A 106 -5.36 -2.72 -8.52
N LEU A 107 -4.27 -2.87 -7.76
CA LEU A 107 -3.32 -1.80 -7.51
C LEU A 107 -2.64 -1.31 -8.80
N GLN A 108 -2.27 -2.23 -9.71
CA GLN A 108 -1.68 -1.87 -11.00
C GLN A 108 -2.68 -1.11 -11.88
N ALA A 109 -3.95 -1.55 -11.90
CA ALA A 109 -5.00 -0.91 -12.67
C ALA A 109 -5.21 0.54 -12.20
N SER A 110 -5.39 0.75 -10.90
CA SER A 110 -5.57 2.09 -10.31
C SER A 110 -4.36 3.01 -10.57
N ARG A 111 -3.13 2.52 -10.37
CA ARG A 111 -1.90 3.29 -10.61
C ARG A 111 -1.70 3.64 -12.07
N SER A 112 -2.05 2.74 -12.99
CA SER A 112 -1.86 2.97 -14.43
C SER A 112 -2.59 4.23 -14.91
N VAL A 113 -3.78 4.49 -14.37
CA VAL A 113 -4.57 5.70 -14.67
C VAL A 113 -3.87 6.92 -14.08
N LEU A 114 -3.50 6.87 -12.81
CA LEU A 114 -2.86 7.99 -12.10
C LEU A 114 -1.50 8.39 -12.70
N ILE A 115 -0.68 7.41 -13.08
CA ILE A 115 0.62 7.63 -13.73
C ILE A 115 0.44 8.25 -15.12
N LYS A 116 -0.58 7.86 -15.88
CA LYS A 116 -0.89 8.48 -17.17
C LYS A 116 -1.30 9.95 -16.98
N SER A 117 -2.15 10.23 -15.99
CA SER A 117 -2.59 11.59 -15.67
C SER A 117 -1.44 12.49 -15.20
N SER A 118 -0.50 11.98 -14.39
CA SER A 118 0.67 12.77 -13.97
C SER A 118 1.62 13.11 -15.11
N ARG A 119 1.74 12.23 -16.12
CA ARG A 119 2.53 12.50 -17.33
C ARG A 119 1.83 13.45 -18.31
N GLY A 120 0.50 13.46 -18.35
CA GLY A 120 -0.29 14.38 -19.16
C GLY A 120 -0.24 15.84 -18.69
N GLY A 121 -0.08 16.07 -17.38
CA GLY A 121 0.07 17.42 -16.80
C GLY A 121 1.41 18.10 -17.08
N ALA A 122 2.46 17.33 -17.44
CA ALA A 122 3.79 17.86 -17.76
C ALA A 122 3.88 18.45 -19.18
N LYS A 123 2.78 18.50 -19.94
CA LYS A 123 2.72 19.06 -21.30
C LYS A 123 1.63 20.13 -21.44
N ALA A 124 1.83 21.27 -20.77
CA ALA A 124 1.16 22.55 -21.09
C ALA A 124 2.19 23.69 -21.02
N PRO A 125 2.08 24.71 -21.91
CA PRO A 125 3.21 25.15 -22.73
C PRO A 125 4.06 26.24 -22.11
N ALA A 126 5.38 26.13 -22.33
CA ALA A 126 6.27 27.28 -22.35
C ALA A 126 5.83 28.22 -23.49
N ARG A 127 4.92 29.13 -23.20
CA ARG A 127 4.74 30.36 -23.96
C ARG A 127 4.94 31.52 -22.99
N GLN A 128 6.21 31.81 -22.75
CA GLN A 128 6.65 33.11 -22.26
C GLN A 128 6.10 34.17 -23.22
N ALA A 129 5.00 34.81 -22.84
CA ALA A 129 4.60 36.06 -23.45
C ALA A 129 5.46 37.15 -22.79
N ALA A 130 6.51 37.57 -23.49
CA ALA A 130 7.29 38.74 -23.12
C ALA A 130 6.36 39.97 -23.02
N PRO A 131 6.51 40.85 -22.01
CA PRO A 131 5.81 42.12 -21.99
C PRO A 131 6.31 43.00 -23.13
N ARG A 132 5.41 43.42 -24.03
CA ARG A 132 5.71 44.46 -25.02
C ARG A 132 5.99 45.78 -24.28
N PRO A 133 7.10 46.48 -24.53
CA PRO A 133 7.24 47.86 -24.10
C PRO A 133 6.30 48.72 -24.95
N GLN A 134 5.35 49.41 -24.29
CA GLN A 134 4.62 50.50 -24.94
C GLN A 134 5.55 51.72 -24.96
N SER A 135 5.98 52.08 -26.16
CA SER A 135 6.71 53.30 -26.45
C SER A 135 5.77 54.51 -26.33
N ALA A 136 6.16 55.49 -25.51
CA ALA A 136 5.80 56.91 -25.67
C ALA A 136 6.54 57.46 -26.93
N PRO A 137 6.23 58.65 -27.52
CA PRO A 137 5.59 59.84 -26.96
C PRO A 137 4.13 60.11 -27.39
#